data_AF-A0A0U5AK99-F1
#
_entry.id   AF-A0A0U5AK99-F1
#
_cell.length_a   1.000
_cell.length_b   1.000
_cell.length_c   1.000
_cell.angle_alpha   90.00
_cell.angle_beta   90.00
_cell.angle_gamma   90.00
#
_symmetry.space_group_name_H-M   'P 1'
#
loop_
_entity.id
_entity.type
_entity.pdbx_description
1 polymer ?
#
loop_
_entity_poly.entity_id
_entity_poly.type
_entity_poly.pdbx_seq_one_letter_code
_entity_poly.pdbx_strand_id
1 'polypeptide(L)' 'MPQEIVFEEERREYVLDALNRGVDDEGFVVDSEGERVLATDGEPIKAEDIGYIGHGSTDFVRDDISQIREYLHESD' A
#
# COMPACT_ATOMS: atom_id res chain seq x y z
N MET A 1 11.52 -12.26 12.66
CA MET A 1 11.90 -11.74 11.33
C MET A 1 10.63 -11.17 10.74
N PRO A 2 10.53 -9.87 10.48
CA PRO A 2 9.39 -9.35 9.72
C PRO A 2 9.41 -10.05 8.36
N GLN A 3 8.31 -10.69 8.00
CA GLN A 3 8.18 -11.29 6.67
C GLN A 3 7.95 -10.14 5.71
N GLU A 4 8.99 -9.81 4.96
CA GLU A 4 8.95 -8.81 3.88
C GLU A 4 8.08 -9.41 2.76
N ILE A 5 6.79 -9.07 2.75
CA ILE A 5 5.90 -9.42 1.64
C ILE A 5 6.10 -8.34 0.59
N VAL A 6 7.15 -8.46 -0.20
CA VAL A 6 7.30 -7.69 -1.45
C VAL A 6 6.24 -8.20 -2.40
N PHE A 7 5.24 -7.38 -2.70
CA PHE A 7 4.14 -7.77 -3.57
C PHE A 7 4.61 -7.71 -5.03
N GLU A 8 4.82 -8.88 -5.65
CA GLU A 8 4.92 -8.98 -7.10
C GLU A 8 3.63 -8.46 -7.76
N GLU A 9 3.76 -7.87 -8.95
CA GLU A 9 2.67 -7.19 -9.69
C GLU A 9 1.37 -8.00 -9.75
N GLU A 10 1.46 -9.32 -9.94
CA GLU A 10 0.31 -10.24 -10.02
C GLU A 10 -0.46 -10.41 -8.70
N ARG A 11 0.20 -10.19 -7.55
CA ARG A 11 -0.44 -10.30 -6.22
C ARG A 11 -1.08 -9.00 -5.77
N ARG A 12 -0.70 -7.88 -6.39
CA ARG A 12 -1.20 -6.55 -6.03
C ARG A 12 -2.69 -6.42 -6.30
N GLU A 13 -3.15 -6.88 -7.46
CA GLU A 13 -4.56 -6.84 -7.84
C GLU A 13 -5.42 -7.66 -6.86
N TYR A 14 -4.94 -8.85 -6.46
CA TYR A 14 -5.61 -9.68 -5.46
C TYR A 14 -5.72 -9.00 -4.09
N VAL A 15 -4.68 -8.27 -3.68
CA VAL A 15 -4.67 -7.59 -2.38
C VAL A 15 -5.54 -6.34 -2.39
N LEU A 16 -5.52 -5.56 -3.48
CA LEU A 16 -6.40 -4.42 -3.64
C LEU A 16 -7.87 -4.84 -3.64
N ASP A 17 -8.21 -5.92 -4.35
CA ASP A 17 -9.55 -6.51 -4.35
C ASP A 17 -9.96 -6.98 -2.93
N ALA A 18 -9.06 -7.67 -2.22
CA ALA A 18 -9.30 -8.09 -0.83
C ALA A 18 -9.50 -6.91 0.15
N LEU A 19 -8.92 -5.74 -0.16
CA LEU A 19 -9.06 -4.51 0.63
C LEU A 19 -10.22 -3.62 0.15
N ASN A 20 -11.00 -4.08 -0.83
CA ASN A 20 -12.07 -3.31 -1.48
C ASN A 20 -11.57 -1.97 -2.04
N ARG A 21 -10.38 -1.99 -2.64
CA ARG A 21 -9.73 -0.84 -3.29
C ARG A 21 -9.63 -1.08 -4.80
N GLY A 22 -9.79 0.01 -5.55
CA GLY A 22 -9.60 0.03 -6.99
C GLY A 22 -8.33 0.76 -7.40
N VAL A 23 -8.12 0.88 -8.72
CA VAL A 23 -7.09 1.72 -9.32
C VAL A 23 -7.75 2.64 -10.33
N ASP A 24 -7.44 3.94 -10.28
CA ASP A 24 -7.93 4.91 -11.27
C ASP A 24 -7.16 4.85 -12.60
N ASP A 25 -7.61 5.60 -13.61
CA ASP A 25 -6.98 5.65 -14.94
C ASP A 25 -5.54 6.20 -14.91
N GLU A 26 -5.14 6.88 -13.83
CA GLU A 26 -3.80 7.43 -13.61
C GLU A 26 -2.89 6.49 -12.80
N GLY A 27 -3.40 5.33 -12.38
CA GLY A 27 -2.67 4.31 -11.63
C GLY A 27 -2.69 4.50 -10.10
N PHE A 28 -3.50 5.42 -9.58
CA PHE A 28 -3.64 5.66 -8.14
C PHE A 28 -4.63 4.70 -7.50
N VAL A 29 -4.32 4.27 -6.28
CA VAL A 29 -5.25 3.46 -5.48
C VAL A 29 -6.42 4.34 -5.07
N VAL A 30 -7.64 3.85 -5.32
CA VAL A 30 -8.88 4.52 -4.94
C VAL A 30 -9.72 3.64 -4.02
N ASP A 31 -10.56 4.26 -3.22
CA ASP A 31 -11.51 3.58 -2.36
C ASP A 31 -12.83 3.24 -3.07
N SER A 32 -13.78 2.68 -2.32
CA SER A 32 -15.10 2.34 -2.86
C SER A 32 -15.95 3.57 -3.24
N GLU A 33 -15.59 4.75 -2.76
CA GLU A 33 -16.21 6.05 -3.10
C GLU A 33 -15.50 6.72 -4.29
N GLY A 34 -14.37 6.16 -4.74
CA GLY A 34 -13.55 6.69 -5.82
C GLY A 34 -12.53 7.73 -5.36
N GLU A 35 -12.35 7.91 -4.05
CA GLU A 35 -11.37 8.84 -3.49
C GLU A 35 -9.99 8.20 -3.43
N ARG A 36 -8.94 9.00 -3.71
CA ARG A 36 -7.56 8.51 -3.69
C ARG A 36 -7.12 8.16 -2.28
N VAL A 37 -6.59 6.95 -2.15
CA VAL A 37 -6.02 6.48 -0.89
C VAL A 37 -4.67 7.15 -0.66
N LEU A 38 -4.49 7.68 0.53
CA LEU A 38 -3.24 8.27 0.98
C LEU A 38 -2.36 7.18 1.59
N ALA A 39 -1.07 7.22 1.28
CA ALA A 39 -0.06 6.47 2.02
C ALA A 39 0.14 7.07 3.42
N THR A 40 0.96 6.39 4.22
CA THR A 40 1.37 6.86 5.55
C THR A 40 2.06 8.23 5.54
N ASP A 41 2.63 8.63 4.40
CA ASP A 41 3.18 9.98 4.17
C ASP A 41 2.13 11.06 3.91
N GLY A 42 0.85 10.69 3.80
CA GLY A 42 -0.27 11.59 3.51
C GLY A 42 -0.43 11.94 2.03
N GLU A 43 0.35 11.33 1.14
CA GLU A 43 0.25 11.55 -0.31
C GLU A 43 -0.49 10.39 -1.01
N PRO A 44 -1.21 10.65 -2.12
CA PRO A 44 -1.86 9.61 -2.89
C PRO A 44 -0.89 8.53 -3.36
N ILE A 45 -1.18 7.26 -3.07
CA ILE A 45 -0.31 6.14 -3.46
C ILE A 45 -0.72 5.54 -4.80
N LYS A 46 0.27 5.25 -5.65
CA LYS A 46 0.04 4.46 -6.86
C LYS A 46 0.11 2.98 -6.55
N ALA A 47 -0.66 2.20 -7.30
CA ALA A 47 -0.61 0.75 -7.19
C ALA A 47 0.84 0.25 -7.34
N GLU A 48 1.57 0.73 -8.36
CA GLU A 48 2.97 0.37 -8.61
C GLU A 48 3.93 0.68 -7.47
N ASP A 49 3.64 1.71 -6.67
CA ASP A 49 4.48 2.18 -5.58
C ASP A 49 4.23 1.44 -4.27
N ILE A 50 3.26 0.52 -4.20
CA ILE A 50 2.98 -0.23 -2.96
C ILE A 50 4.13 -1.20 -2.67
N GLY A 51 4.95 -0.88 -1.67
CA GLY A 51 6.03 -1.75 -1.19
C GLY A 51 5.62 -2.61 0.00
N TYR A 52 4.70 -2.11 0.84
CA TYR A 52 4.26 -2.82 2.03
C TYR A 52 2.83 -2.43 2.44
N ILE A 53 2.09 -3.40 2.98
CA ILE A 53 0.75 -3.23 3.56
C ILE A 53 0.79 -3.78 4.98
N GLY A 54 0.42 -2.96 5.96
CA GLY A 54 0.35 -3.33 7.37
C GLY A 54 -0.49 -4.59 7.60
N HIS A 55 0.04 -5.57 8.32
CA HIS A 55 -0.69 -6.80 8.61
C HIS A 55 -1.85 -6.50 9.58
N GLY A 56 -3.07 -6.35 9.03
CA GLY A 56 -4.28 -6.05 9.81
C GLY A 56 -4.68 -4.58 9.86
N SER A 57 -3.96 -3.69 9.17
CA SER A 57 -4.33 -2.28 8.97
C SER A 57 -4.39 -1.95 7.48
N THR A 58 -5.16 -0.91 7.11
CA THR A 58 -5.27 -0.42 5.73
C THR A 58 -4.19 0.63 5.42
N ASP A 59 -3.03 0.48 6.05
CA ASP A 59 -1.90 1.40 5.87
C ASP A 59 -1.06 0.95 4.69
N PHE A 60 -0.89 1.86 3.74
CA PHE A 60 -0.06 1.66 2.56
C PHE A 60 1.27 2.40 2.76
N VAL A 61 2.36 1.68 2.52
CA VAL A 61 3.72 2.23 2.57
C VAL A 61 4.34 2.10 1.18
N ARG A 62 4.98 3.18 0.73
CA ARG A 62 5.64 3.19 -0.57
C ARG A 62 6.84 2.23 -0.58
N ASP A 63 7.22 1.74 -1.75
CA ASP A 63 8.41 0.92 -1.99
C ASP A 63 9.74 1.70 -1.85
N ASP A 64 9.75 2.74 -1.00
CA ASP A 64 10.96 3.42 -0.57
C ASP A 64 11.44 2.74 0.72
N ILE A 65 12.63 2.14 0.66
CA ILE A 65 13.27 1.43 1.79
C ILE A 65 13.32 2.32 3.05
N SER A 66 13.39 3.64 2.89
CA SER A 66 13.40 4.60 4.01
C SER A 66 12.08 4.60 4.77
N GLN A 67 10.95 4.62 4.05
CA GLN A 67 9.61 4.63 4.66
C GLN A 67 9.25 3.26 5.25
N ILE A 68 9.61 2.17 4.56
CA ILE A 68 9.38 0.81 5.07
C ILE A 68 10.11 0.61 6.41
N ARG A 69 11.35 1.10 6.54
CA ARG A 69 12.11 0.99 7.79
C ARG A 69 11.49 1.78 8.93
N GLU A 70 10.96 2.98 8.65
CA GLU A 70 10.31 3.82 9.64
C GLU A 70 9.04 3.14 10.19
N TYR A 71 8.16 2.67 9.29
CA TYR A 71 6.92 1.98 9.66
C TYR A 71 7.17 0.72 10.51
N LEU A 72 8.17 -0.08 10.14
CA LEU A 72 8.54 -1.29 10.89
C LEU A 72 9.14 -0.99 12.27
N HIS A 73 9.65 0.22 12.49
CA HIS A 73 10.26 0.61 13.76
C HIS A 73 9.29 1.23 14.75
N GLU A 74 8.18 1.81 14.28
CA GLU A 74 7.11 2.36 15.14
C GLU A 74 6.14 1.31 15.69
N SER A 75 6.22 0.06 15.21
CA SER A 75 5.31 -1.03 15.61
C SER A 75 5.80 -1.87 16.82
N ASP A 76 6.76 -1.38 17.62
CA ASP A 76 7.31 -2.06 18.83
C ASP A 76 6.85 -1.40 20.14
#